data_AF-A0A945CU44-F1
#
_entry.id   AF-A0A945CU44-F1
#
_cell.length_a   1.000
_cell.length_b   1.000
_cell.length_c   1.000
_cell.angle_alpha   90.00
_cell.angle_beta   90.00
_cell.angle_gamma   90.00
#
_symmetry.space_group_name_H-M   'P 1'
#
loop_
_entity.id
_entity.type
_entity.pdbx_description
1 polymer ?
#
loop_
_entity_poly.entity_id
_entity_poly.type
_entity_poly.pdbx_seq_one_letter_code
_entity_poly.pdbx_strand_id
1 'polypeptide(L)'
;MKRPVDWVDPLIDTANRRFFFFSSACRPFGMVNLSPDTVADGAWQAGYRYPEEHVRWFSHVHAWQLSCLPVLPTTGPTKAHLGSDEYRSRFSHDAETVRPGYHALFLEDYGIRAELTATDRVGFHRYT
;
A
#
# COMPACT_ATOMS: atom_id res chain seq x y z
N MET A 1 -6.09 2.21 29.13
CA MET A 1 -7.07 1.16 28.78
C MET A 1 -7.03 0.96 27.27
N LYS A 2 -6.91 -0.28 26.76
CA LYS A 2 -6.93 -0.55 25.31
C LYS A 2 -8.34 -0.35 24.76
N ARG A 3 -8.46 0.25 23.58
CA ARG A 3 -9.71 0.37 22.80
C ARG A 3 -9.82 -0.80 21.82
N PRO A 4 -11.01 -1.13 21.31
CA PRO A 4 -11.19 -2.21 20.32
C PRO A 4 -10.26 -2.11 19.11
N VAL A 5 -10.03 -0.90 18.60
CA VAL A 5 -9.13 -0.66 17.45
C VAL A 5 -7.67 -1.02 17.71
N ASP A 6 -7.24 -0.98 18.97
CA ASP A 6 -5.84 -1.26 19.35
C ASP A 6 -5.53 -2.77 19.36
N TRP A 7 -6.53 -3.62 19.07
CA TRP A 7 -6.40 -5.08 18.94
C TRP A 7 -6.33 -5.57 17.49
N VAL A 8 -6.58 -4.70 16.53
CA VAL A 8 -6.57 -5.06 15.12
C VAL A 8 -5.13 -5.06 14.62
N ASP A 9 -4.71 -6.19 14.06
CA ASP A 9 -3.45 -6.33 13.35
C ASP A 9 -3.74 -6.52 11.84
N PRO A 10 -3.58 -5.47 11.02
CA PRO A 10 -3.84 -5.54 9.59
C PRO A 10 -2.85 -6.42 8.80
N LEU A 11 -1.73 -6.83 9.42
CA LEU A 11 -0.70 -7.63 8.75
C LEU A 11 -0.97 -9.13 8.83
N ILE A 12 -1.94 -9.58 9.65
CA ILE A 12 -2.33 -10.98 9.72
C ILE A 12 -2.74 -11.48 8.33
N ASP A 13 -2.17 -12.61 7.93
CA ASP A 13 -2.43 -13.31 6.66
C ASP A 13 -1.95 -12.59 5.37
N THR A 14 -1.20 -11.49 5.49
CA THR A 14 -0.68 -10.74 4.34
C THR A 14 0.49 -11.42 3.60
N ALA A 15 1.02 -12.53 4.11
CA ALA A 15 1.97 -13.36 3.37
C ALA A 15 1.28 -14.21 2.28
N ASN A 16 0.00 -14.50 2.47
CA ASN A 16 -0.80 -15.25 1.52
C ASN A 16 -1.28 -14.35 0.37
N ARG A 17 -1.55 -15.01 -0.75
CA ARG A 17 -1.68 -14.36 -2.05
C ARG A 17 -3.16 -14.07 -2.33
N ARG A 18 -3.70 -12.92 -1.90
CA ARG A 18 -5.02 -12.36 -2.31
C ARG A 18 -5.14 -10.85 -2.01
N PHE A 19 -5.72 -10.09 -2.94
CA PHE A 19 -5.98 -8.63 -2.80
C PHE A 19 -6.80 -8.21 -1.57
N PHE A 20 -7.71 -9.06 -1.10
CA PHE A 20 -8.62 -8.72 -0.01
C PHE A 20 -8.14 -9.16 1.38
N PHE A 21 -7.01 -9.87 1.47
CA PHE A 21 -6.39 -10.16 2.77
C PHE A 21 -5.71 -8.94 3.37
N PHE A 22 -5.47 -7.90 2.56
CA PHE A 22 -4.91 -6.66 3.03
C PHE A 22 -5.84 -5.48 2.81
N SER A 23 -6.03 -4.68 3.85
CA SER A 23 -6.73 -3.41 3.81
C SER A 23 -6.11 -2.51 4.85
N SER A 24 -5.46 -1.44 4.40
CA SER A 24 -4.68 -0.56 5.28
C SER A 24 -5.38 0.77 5.51
N ALA A 25 -5.15 1.76 4.65
CA ALA A 25 -5.85 3.03 4.71
C ALA A 25 -7.26 2.94 4.09
N CYS A 26 -8.20 2.42 4.89
CA CYS A 26 -9.61 2.34 4.54
C CYS A 26 -10.53 2.54 5.77
N ARG A 27 -11.80 2.86 5.50
CA ARG A 27 -12.88 2.76 6.50
C ARG A 27 -13.59 1.42 6.36
N PRO A 28 -14.27 0.92 7.42
CA PRO A 28 -15.15 -0.24 7.29
C PRO A 28 -16.15 -0.02 6.14
N PHE A 29 -16.18 -0.93 5.16
CA PHE A 29 -17.02 -0.84 3.96
C PHE A 29 -16.76 0.39 3.07
N GLY A 30 -15.60 1.03 3.21
CA GLY A 30 -15.17 2.13 2.36
C GLY A 30 -14.94 1.67 0.91
N MET A 31 -15.33 2.51 -0.04
CA MET A 31 -15.02 2.31 -1.46
C MET A 31 -13.52 2.51 -1.73
N VAL A 32 -12.90 3.48 -1.04
CA VAL A 32 -11.45 3.67 -1.09
C VAL A 32 -10.78 2.74 -0.09
N ASN A 33 -9.94 1.86 -0.63
CA ASN A 33 -8.97 1.08 0.11
C ASN A 33 -7.59 1.46 -0.43
N LEU A 34 -7.01 2.51 0.14
CA LEU A 34 -5.73 3.05 -0.29
C LEU A 34 -4.61 2.21 0.33
N SER A 35 -3.92 1.41 -0.47
CA SER A 35 -2.88 0.49 0.03
C SER A 35 -1.72 0.38 -0.96
N PRO A 36 -0.50 0.07 -0.50
CA PRO A 36 0.62 -0.26 -1.37
C PRO A 36 0.41 -1.57 -2.13
N ASP A 37 0.86 -1.59 -3.37
CA ASP A 37 1.00 -2.78 -4.20
C ASP A 37 2.49 -3.16 -4.28
N THR A 38 2.84 -4.37 -3.86
CA THR A 38 4.20 -4.91 -3.97
C THR A 38 4.35 -5.86 -5.16
N VAL A 39 3.25 -6.52 -5.54
CA VAL A 39 3.21 -7.43 -6.71
C VAL A 39 2.22 -6.92 -7.75
N ALA A 40 2.69 -6.83 -9.00
CA ALA A 40 1.89 -6.44 -10.16
C ALA A 40 1.33 -7.63 -10.95
N ASP A 41 2.02 -8.77 -10.91
CA ASP A 41 1.74 -9.89 -11.81
C ASP A 41 0.85 -10.95 -11.17
N GLY A 42 -0.17 -11.36 -11.93
CA GLY A 42 -1.03 -12.49 -11.62
C GLY A 42 -2.34 -12.09 -10.94
N ALA A 43 -3.47 -12.51 -11.53
CA ALA A 43 -4.82 -12.23 -11.04
C ALA A 43 -5.04 -12.61 -9.56
N TRP A 44 -4.28 -13.57 -9.05
CA TRP A 44 -4.39 -14.08 -7.67
C TRP A 44 -3.19 -13.74 -6.79
N GLN A 45 -2.19 -13.03 -7.32
CA GLN A 45 -0.87 -12.84 -6.70
C GLN A 45 -0.52 -11.37 -6.46
N ALA A 46 -1.32 -10.47 -7.02
CA ALA A 46 -1.11 -9.04 -6.96
C ALA A 46 -1.71 -8.40 -5.69
N GLY A 47 -1.29 -7.17 -5.41
CA GLY A 47 -1.59 -6.44 -4.19
C GLY A 47 -0.38 -6.32 -3.26
N TYR A 48 -0.66 -6.15 -1.97
CA TYR A 48 0.34 -6.17 -0.92
C TYR A 48 0.66 -7.60 -0.48
N ARG A 49 1.95 -7.91 -0.37
CA ARG A 49 2.46 -9.16 0.20
C ARG A 49 3.62 -8.87 1.14
N TYR A 50 3.51 -9.33 2.37
CA TYR A 50 4.53 -9.08 3.40
C TYR A 50 5.93 -9.60 3.05
N PRO A 51 6.14 -10.76 2.39
CA PRO A 51 7.50 -11.19 2.05
C PRO A 51 8.20 -10.36 0.96
N GLU A 52 7.52 -9.39 0.35
CA GLU A 52 8.07 -8.60 -0.74
C GLU A 52 8.77 -7.35 -0.19
N GLU A 53 9.92 -7.03 -0.75
CA GLU A 53 10.79 -5.93 -0.27
C GLU A 53 10.68 -4.67 -1.14
N HIS A 54 9.74 -4.64 -2.09
CA HIS A 54 9.56 -3.52 -3.00
C HIS A 54 8.10 -3.08 -3.11
N VAL A 55 7.88 -1.78 -3.04
CA VAL A 55 6.60 -1.13 -3.36
C VAL A 55 6.65 -0.63 -4.80
N ARG A 56 5.64 -0.99 -5.58
CA ARG A 56 5.51 -0.54 -6.97
C ARG A 56 4.70 0.74 -7.07
N TRP A 57 3.61 0.86 -6.34
CA TRP A 57 2.75 2.06 -6.28
C TRP A 57 1.71 1.93 -5.15
N PHE A 58 0.87 2.95 -5.00
CA PHE A 58 -0.30 2.95 -4.11
C PHE A 58 -1.58 3.02 -4.94
N SER A 59 -2.43 2.00 -4.86
CA SER A 59 -3.74 1.99 -5.54
C SER A 59 -4.86 2.42 -4.60
N HIS A 60 -5.90 3.07 -5.15
CA HIS A 60 -7.00 3.66 -4.38
C HIS A 60 -8.17 2.70 -4.15
N VAL A 61 -8.33 1.71 -5.01
CA VAL A 61 -9.40 0.72 -4.93
C VAL A 61 -8.76 -0.65 -5.05
N HIS A 62 -9.08 -1.54 -4.11
CA HIS A 62 -8.70 -2.94 -4.14
C HIS A 62 -9.97 -3.80 -3.98
N ALA A 63 -10.18 -4.71 -4.92
CA ALA A 63 -11.24 -5.72 -4.86
C ALA A 63 -10.70 -7.06 -5.35
N TRP A 64 -11.57 -8.07 -5.47
CA TRP A 64 -11.21 -9.47 -5.71
C TRP A 64 -10.05 -9.72 -6.70
N GLN A 65 -10.08 -9.09 -7.87
CA GLN A 65 -9.04 -9.15 -8.91
C GLN A 65 -8.78 -7.77 -9.52
N LEU A 66 -8.96 -6.71 -8.73
CA LEU A 66 -8.94 -5.34 -9.23
C LEU A 66 -8.09 -4.47 -8.32
N SER A 67 -7.13 -3.76 -8.91
CA SER A 67 -6.54 -2.55 -8.36
C SER A 67 -6.73 -1.40 -9.34
N CYS A 68 -7.00 -0.20 -8.84
CA CYS A 68 -7.21 0.98 -9.67
C CYS A 68 -6.48 2.21 -9.17
N LEU A 69 -6.12 3.08 -10.13
CA LEU A 69 -5.53 4.40 -9.91
C LEU A 69 -4.21 4.33 -9.13
N PRO A 70 -3.15 3.74 -9.73
CA PRO A 70 -1.83 3.68 -9.12
C PRO A 70 -1.21 5.07 -9.05
N VAL A 71 -0.64 5.40 -7.89
CA VAL A 71 0.14 6.62 -7.66
C VAL A 71 1.44 6.25 -6.98
N LEU A 72 2.56 6.75 -7.49
CA LEU A 72 3.87 6.61 -6.85
C LEU A 72 4.56 7.98 -6.85
N PRO A 73 4.95 8.51 -5.67
CA PRO A 73 5.80 9.68 -5.61
C PRO A 73 7.25 9.28 -5.95
N THR A 74 7.95 10.09 -6.74
CA THR A 74 9.34 9.85 -7.10
C THR A 74 10.16 11.12 -7.01
N THR A 75 11.46 10.98 -6.79
CA THR A 75 12.45 12.05 -6.88
C THR A 75 13.38 11.79 -8.08
N GLY A 76 13.92 12.85 -8.67
CA GLY A 76 14.82 12.76 -9.82
C GLY A 76 14.11 12.50 -11.16
N PRO A 77 14.82 11.96 -12.16
CA PRO A 77 14.27 11.73 -13.49
C PRO A 77 13.13 10.70 -13.49
N THR A 78 12.08 10.96 -14.27
CA THR A 78 10.94 10.04 -14.36
C THR A 78 11.31 8.75 -15.09
N LYS A 79 11.09 7.62 -14.41
CA LYS A 79 11.26 6.26 -14.95
C LYS A 79 9.93 5.59 -15.33
N ALA A 80 8.82 6.32 -15.29
CA ALA A 80 7.48 5.75 -15.52
C ALA A 80 7.35 5.00 -16.86
N HIS A 81 8.02 5.49 -17.90
CA HIS A 81 8.02 4.92 -19.24
C HIS A 81 8.83 3.62 -19.37
N LEU A 82 9.66 3.29 -18.38
CA LEU A 82 10.50 2.08 -18.38
C LEU A 82 9.80 0.87 -17.75
N GLY A 83 8.64 1.08 -17.12
CA GLY A 83 7.89 0.03 -16.44
C GLY A 83 8.18 -0.06 -14.95
N SER A 84 7.33 -0.82 -14.25
CA SER A 84 7.31 -0.83 -12.78
C SER A 84 8.50 -1.49 -12.12
N ASP A 85 9.19 -2.36 -12.83
CA ASP A 85 10.44 -2.92 -12.34
C ASP A 85 11.57 -1.89 -12.25
N GLU A 86 11.48 -0.79 -12.99
CA GLU A 86 12.50 0.25 -13.01
C GLU A 86 12.20 1.39 -12.03
N TYR A 87 10.91 1.65 -11.76
CA TYR A 87 10.47 2.71 -10.86
C TYR A 87 10.03 2.23 -9.47
N ARG A 88 9.91 0.93 -9.20
CA ARG A 88 9.62 0.44 -7.84
C ARG A 88 10.65 0.95 -6.85
N SER A 89 10.25 1.11 -5.60
CA SER A 89 11.16 1.45 -4.50
C SER A 89 11.31 0.27 -3.56
N ARG A 90 12.53 0.04 -3.09
CA ARG A 90 12.78 -0.73 -1.87
C ARG A 90 12.08 -0.09 -0.67
N PHE A 91 11.62 -0.93 0.25
CA PHE A 91 11.12 -0.54 1.56
C PHE A 91 11.44 -1.63 2.58
N SER A 92 11.40 -1.30 3.87
CA SER A 92 11.55 -2.25 4.97
C SER A 92 10.36 -2.16 5.92
N HIS A 93 9.94 -3.30 6.46
CA HIS A 93 8.91 -3.37 7.51
C HIS A 93 9.34 -2.66 8.80
N ASP A 94 10.64 -2.52 9.05
CA ASP A 94 11.15 -1.73 10.20
C ASP A 94 10.78 -0.24 10.08
N ALA A 95 10.63 0.25 8.85
CA ALA A 95 10.20 1.60 8.53
C ALA A 95 8.73 1.65 8.08
N GLU A 96 7.96 0.57 8.26
CA GLU A 96 6.54 0.50 7.93
C GLU A 96 5.69 0.68 9.18
N THR A 97 4.51 1.27 9.01
CA THR A 97 3.52 1.41 10.07
C THR A 97 2.14 1.16 9.48
N VAL A 98 1.54 0.04 9.85
CA VAL A 98 0.19 -0.33 9.42
C VAL A 98 -0.75 -0.31 10.62
N ARG A 99 -1.83 0.47 10.51
CA ARG A 99 -2.88 0.59 11.53
C ARG A 99 -4.24 0.67 10.84
N PRO A 100 -5.35 0.34 11.51
CA PRO A 100 -6.69 0.52 10.92
C PRO A 100 -6.92 1.96 10.43
N GLY A 101 -7.12 2.11 9.11
CA GLY A 101 -7.35 3.41 8.48
C GLY A 101 -6.08 4.24 8.21
N TYR A 102 -4.89 3.69 8.43
CA TYR A 102 -3.64 4.40 8.25
C TYR A 102 -2.47 3.49 7.84
N HIS A 103 -1.74 3.89 6.81
CA HIS A 103 -0.53 3.21 6.37
C HIS A 103 0.58 4.24 6.19
N ALA A 104 1.76 4.01 6.74
CA ALA A 104 2.96 4.75 6.37
C ALA A 104 4.15 3.84 6.09
N LEU A 105 4.95 4.17 5.09
CA LEU A 105 6.20 3.47 4.77
C LEU A 105 7.25 4.42 4.20
N PHE A 106 8.50 4.00 4.21
CA PHE A 106 9.60 4.77 3.64
C PHE A 106 10.04 4.16 2.30
N LEU A 107 9.99 4.97 1.24
CA LEU A 107 10.45 4.62 -0.10
C LEU A 107 11.95 4.92 -0.17
N GLU A 108 12.78 3.90 0.09
CA GLU A 108 14.23 4.06 0.22
C GLU A 108 14.90 4.60 -1.03
N ASP A 109 14.46 4.18 -2.22
CA ASP A 109 15.09 4.59 -3.49
C ASP A 109 14.79 6.05 -3.85
N TYR A 110 13.75 6.63 -3.24
CA TYR A 110 13.35 8.01 -3.46
C TYR A 110 13.61 8.93 -2.27
N GLY A 111 13.92 8.38 -1.10
CA GLY A 111 14.07 9.13 0.13
C GLY A 111 12.76 9.79 0.58
N ILE A 112 11.61 9.15 0.33
CA ILE A 112 10.27 9.71 0.59
C ILE A 112 9.58 8.91 1.69
N ARG A 113 9.07 9.60 2.71
CA ARG A 113 8.09 9.04 3.64
C ARG A 113 6.70 9.20 3.02
N ALA A 114 6.01 8.09 2.77
CA ALA A 114 4.63 8.08 2.31
C ALA A 114 3.69 7.76 3.46
N GLU A 115 2.65 8.58 3.64
CA GLU A 115 1.60 8.41 4.65
C GLU A 115 0.22 8.48 3.98
N LEU A 116 -0.61 7.47 4.23
CA LEU A 116 -1.86 7.21 3.56
C LEU A 116 -2.99 7.10 4.59
N THR A 117 -4.12 7.73 4.30
CA THR A 117 -5.39 7.52 5.03
C THR A 117 -6.57 7.70 4.09
N ALA A 118 -7.77 7.27 4.50
CA ALA A 118 -8.96 7.39 3.67
C ALA A 118 -10.24 7.65 4.47
N THR A 119 -11.18 8.33 3.81
CA THR A 119 -12.61 8.29 4.13
C THR A 119 -13.28 7.19 3.30
N ASP A 120 -14.61 7.10 3.33
CA ASP A 120 -15.34 6.11 2.54
C ASP A 120 -15.09 6.24 1.03
N ARG A 121 -14.79 7.45 0.52
CA ARG A 121 -14.68 7.72 -0.94
C ARG A 121 -13.50 8.61 -1.34
N VAL A 122 -12.67 9.04 -0.40
CA VAL A 122 -11.53 9.93 -0.66
C VAL A 122 -10.27 9.35 0.00
N GLY A 123 -9.20 9.23 -0.78
CA GLY A 123 -7.86 8.89 -0.28
C GLY A 123 -7.01 10.15 -0.09
N PHE A 124 -6.22 10.18 0.98
CA PHE A 124 -5.30 11.26 1.31
C PHE A 124 -3.88 10.72 1.32
N HIS A 125 -2.96 11.50 0.74
CA HIS A 125 -1.54 11.21 0.67
C HIS A 125 -0.77 12.36 1.30
N ARG A 126 0.23 12.03 2.11
CA ARG A 126 1.24 12.99 2.58
C ARG A 126 2.62 12.41 2.26
N TYR A 127 3.46 13.22 1.63
CA TYR A 127 4.81 12.87 1.24
C TYR A 127 5.79 13.87 1.84
N THR A 128 6.83 13.40 2.50
CA THR A 128 7.90 14.22 3.08
C THR A 128 9.27 13.65 2.76
#